data_AF-A0A559IW18-F1
#
_entry.id   AF-A0A559IW18-F1
#
_cell.length_a   1.000
_cell.length_b   1.000
_cell.length_c   1.000
_cell.angle_alpha   90.00
_cell.angle_beta   90.00
_cell.angle_gamma   90.00
#
_symmetry.space_group_name_H-M   'P 1'
#
loop_
_entity.id
_entity.type
_entity.pdbx_description
1 polymer ?
#
loop_
_entity_poly.entity_id
_entity_poly.type
_entity_poly.pdbx_seq_one_letter_code
_entity_poly.pdbx_strand_id
1 'polypeptide(L)' 'MLDEIEHLRFRMNEAYKEGLELTDGKMVEMSQDLDKLLTVYQTEKHMKDLLDE' A
#
# COMPACT_ATOMS: atom_id res chain seq x y z
N MET A 1 2.85 -6.04 8.18
CA MET A 1 3.04 -5.67 6.76
C MET A 1 1.84 -5.98 5.87
N LEU A 2 1.43 -7.24 5.65
CA LEU A 2 0.20 -7.50 4.85
C LEU A 2 -1.05 -6.85 5.44
N ASP A 3 -1.20 -6.86 6.77
CA ASP A 3 -2.31 -6.19 7.45
C ASP A 3 -2.27 -4.67 7.29
N GLU A 4 -1.07 -4.07 7.23
CA GLU A 4 -0.89 -2.62 7.02
C GLU A 4 -1.24 -2.23 5.58
N ILE A 5 -0.84 -3.05 4.61
CA ILE A 5 -1.22 -2.90 3.19
C ILE A 5 -2.74 -2.97 3.06
N GLU A 6 -3.38 -3.96 3.68
CA GLU A 6 -4.84 -4.11 3.64
C GLU A 6 -5.55 -2.94 4.30
N HIS A 7 -5.06 -2.49 5.46
CA HIS A 7 -5.62 -1.34 6.16
C HIS A 7 -5.55 -0.06 5.32
N LEU A 8 -4.41 0.19 4.67
CA LEU A 8 -4.25 1.37 3.82
C LEU A 8 -5.13 1.29 2.56
N ARG A 9 -5.21 0.12 1.93
CA ARG A 9 -6.12 -0.14 0.80
C ARG A 9 -7.57 0.13 1.17
N PHE A 10 -7.98 -0.32 2.36
CA PHE A 10 -9.33 -0.07 2.88
C PHE A 10 -9.59 1.43 3.05
N ARG A 11 -8.68 2.17 3.69
CA ARG A 11 -8.81 3.63 3.88
C ARG A 11 -8.90 4.42 2.58
N MET A 12 -8.09 4.05 1.59
CA MET A 12 -8.16 4.65 0.24
C MET A 12 -9.53 4.45 -0.40
N ASN A 13 -10.08 3.23 -0.29
CA ASN A 13 -11.39 2.90 -0.85
C ASN A 13 -12.52 3.65 -0.14
N GLU A 14 -12.50 3.72 1.20
CA GLU A 14 -13.48 4.49 1.95
C GLU A 14 -13.42 5.98 1.59
N ALA A 15 -12.22 6.57 1.53
CA ALA A 15 -12.07 7.97 1.13
C ALA A 15 -12.60 8.23 -0.28
N TYR A 16 -12.36 7.32 -1.22
CA TYR A 16 -12.91 7.42 -2.57
C TYR A 16 -14.45 7.33 -2.58
N LYS A 17 -15.04 6.41 -1.82
CA LYS A 17 -16.51 6.31 -1.66
C LYS A 17 -17.12 7.56 -1.01
N GLU A 18 -16.36 8.24 -0.15
CA GLU A 18 -16.75 9.52 0.48
C GLU A 18 -16.61 10.72 -0.48
N GLY A 19 -16.11 10.50 -1.70
CA GLY A 19 -16.03 11.52 -2.76
C GLY A 19 -14.65 12.13 -2.96
N LEU A 20 -13.61 11.60 -2.32
CA LEU A 20 -12.24 12.01 -2.60
C LEU A 20 -11.82 11.51 -3.99
N GLU A 21 -11.42 12.43 -4.87
CA GLU A 21 -10.99 12.09 -6.22
C GLU A 21 -9.58 11.47 -6.21
N LEU A 22 -9.28 10.64 -7.22
CA LEU A 22 -7.96 10.03 -7.35
C LEU A 22 -6.84 11.07 -7.54
N THR A 23 -7.18 12.23 -8.08
CA THR A 23 -6.26 13.36 -8.31
C THR A 23 -6.09 14.25 -7.07
N ASP A 24 -6.88 14.05 -6.01
CA ASP A 24 -6.70 14.80 -4.77
C ASP A 24 -5.35 14.47 -4.14
N GLY A 25 -4.66 15.50 -3.64
CA GLY A 25 -3.34 15.35 -3.02
C GLY A 25 -3.33 14.29 -1.91
N LYS A 26 -4.44 14.18 -1.16
CA LYS A 26 -4.60 13.16 -0.11
C LYS A 26 -4.70 11.72 -0.67
N MET A 27 -5.35 11.50 -1.83
CA MET A 27 -5.32 10.18 -2.49
C MET A 27 -3.93 9.87 -3.05
N VAL A 28 -3.25 10.87 -3.60
CA VAL A 28 -1.88 10.73 -4.10
C VAL A 28 -0.93 10.33 -2.97
N GLU A 29 -1.00 10.99 -1.81
CA GLU A 29 -0.20 10.64 -0.63
C GLU A 29 -0.46 9.20 -0.17
N MET A 30 -1.73 8.80 -0.01
CA MET A 30 -2.05 7.42 0.37
C MET A 30 -1.58 6.40 -0.67
N SER A 31 -1.62 6.74 -1.96
CA SER A 31 -1.11 5.88 -3.03
C SER A 31 0.41 5.71 -2.93
N GLN A 32 1.15 6.80 -2.69
CA GLN A 32 2.59 6.75 -2.50
C GLN A 32 3.00 5.95 -1.26
N ASP A 33 2.24 6.06 -0.17
CA ASP A 33 2.49 5.27 1.03
C ASP A 33 2.20 3.78 0.81
N LEU A 34 1.18 3.46 0.03
CA LEU A 34 0.89 2.08 -0.37
C LEU A 34 2.03 1.50 -1.22
N ASP A 35 2.55 2.26 -2.19
CA ASP A 35 3.68 1.84 -3.03
C ASP A 35 4.94 1.54 -2.20
N LYS A 36 5.24 2.37 -1.19
CA LYS A 36 6.35 2.11 -0.26
C LYS A 36 6.17 0.79 0.47
N LEU A 37 4.99 0.56 1.04
CA LEU A 37 4.70 -0.68 1.78
C LEU A 37 4.80 -1.91 0.89
N LEU A 38 4.27 -1.83 -0.34
CA LEU A 38 4.36 -2.91 -1.32
C LEU A 38 5.81 -3.19 -1.73
N THR A 39 6.62 -2.15 -1.92
CA THR A 39 8.04 -2.28 -2.28
C THR A 39 8.83 -2.98 -1.18
N VAL A 40 8.61 -2.61 0.08
CA VAL A 40 9.25 -3.26 1.22
C VAL A 40 8.81 -4.72 1.30
N TYR A 41 7.52 -4.99 1.21
CA TYR A 41 6.98 -6.35 1.26
C TYR A 41 7.56 -7.26 0.18
N GLN A 42 7.62 -6.77 -1.06
CA GLN A 42 8.21 -7.51 -2.18
C GLN A 42 9.70 -7.79 -1.95
N THR A 43 10.43 -6.81 -1.44
CA THR A 43 11.86 -6.94 -1.12
C THR A 43 12.10 -7.99 -0.05
N GLU A 44 11.36 -7.93 1.05
CA GLU A 44 11.47 -8.90 2.15
C GLU A 44 11.07 -10.30 1.72
N LYS A 45 9.99 -10.42 0.95
CA LYS A 45 9.57 -11.70 0.39
C LYS A 45 10.67 -12.29 -0.50
N HIS A 46 11.24 -11.48 -1.39
CA HIS A 46 12.31 -11.93 -2.27
C HIS A 46 13.57 -12.34 -1.50
N MET A 47 13.97 -11.59 -0.46
CA MET A 47 15.09 -11.99 0.41
C MET A 47 14.81 -13.29 1.14
N LYS A 48 13.58 -13.50 1.61
CA LYS A 48 13.19 -14.74 2.28
C LYS A 48 13.27 -15.93 1.32
N ASP A 49 12.74 -15.77 0.11
CA ASP A 49 12.78 -16.80 -0.93
C ASP A 49 14.24 -17.19 -1.27
N LEU A 50 15.19 -16.24 -1.24
CA LEU A 50 16.63 -16.50 -1.45
C LEU A 50 17.35 -17.16 -0.27
N LEU A 51 16.83 -17.04 0.96
CA LEU A 51 17.42 -17.64 2.17
C LEU A 51 16.88 -19.05 2.45
N ASP A 52 15.73 -19.38 1.86
CA ASP A 52 15.07 -20.69 1.97
C ASP A 52 15.54 -21.69 0.85
N GLU A 53 16.44 -21.26 -0.06
CA GLU A 53 17.15 -22.09 -1.08
C GLU A 53 18.53 -22.58 -0.61
#